data_AF-A0A8C1JDX0-F1
#
_entry.id   AF-A0A8C1JDX0-F1
#
_cell.length_a   1.000
_cell.length_b   1.000
_cell.length_c   1.000
_cell.angle_alpha   90.00
_cell.angle_beta   90.00
_cell.angle_gamma   90.00
#
_symmetry.space_group_name_H-M   'P 1'
#
loop_
_entity.id
_entity.type
_entity.pdbx_description
1 polymer ?
#
loop_
_entity_poly.entity_id
_entity_poly.type
_entity_poly.pdbx_seq_one_letter_code
_entity_poly.pdbx_strand_id
1 'polypeptide(L)'
;MAVWPFYLSLCLLLTLGASEEMHSQRDGNKSCGDCQAGWSAFGCRCFKFFSNSEIWIDAENICQDFDGHLASIHSDEEYVFIQNLIRYTTHEPTRAWIGGHDAVHEGAWLWSDGSKFNYQIWFSGEPNDDGNEDCLEMNFANGNWNDRKCYETAAFVCVK
;
A
#
# COMPACT_ATOMS: atom_id res chain seq x y z
N MET A 1 31.34 68.45 -20.83
CA MET A 1 31.82 68.35 -19.44
C MET A 1 30.77 68.99 -18.55
N ALA A 2 30.00 68.18 -17.82
CA ALA A 2 28.98 68.64 -16.89
C ALA A 2 28.85 67.62 -15.74
N VAL A 3 28.56 68.15 -14.56
CA VAL A 3 28.68 67.62 -13.19
C VAL A 3 27.32 67.12 -12.68
N TRP A 4 27.27 65.88 -12.10
CA TRP A 4 26.45 65.30 -10.98
C TRP A 4 24.90 65.56 -10.90
N PRO A 5 24.06 64.88 -10.05
CA PRO A 5 24.34 64.02 -8.88
C PRO A 5 23.47 62.73 -8.70
N PHE A 6 23.79 62.00 -7.63
CA PHE A 6 23.09 60.87 -7.01
C PHE A 6 21.60 61.12 -6.70
N TYR A 7 20.78 60.07 -6.83
CA TYR A 7 19.67 59.79 -5.91
C TYR A 7 19.56 58.27 -5.67
N LEU A 8 19.64 57.89 -4.39
CA LEU A 8 19.15 56.61 -3.91
C LEU A 8 17.64 56.54 -4.13
N SER A 9 17.14 55.42 -4.65
CA SER A 9 15.75 55.01 -4.46
C SER A 9 15.72 53.53 -4.14
N LEU A 10 15.42 53.24 -2.89
CA LEU A 10 15.14 51.93 -2.34
C LEU A 10 13.76 51.51 -2.87
N CYS A 11 13.70 50.53 -3.78
CA CYS A 11 12.43 49.93 -4.19
C CYS A 11 12.43 48.45 -3.83
N LEU A 12 11.69 48.14 -2.77
CA LEU A 12 11.34 46.80 -2.34
C LEU A 12 10.37 46.22 -3.38
N LEU A 13 10.78 45.19 -4.13
CA LEU A 13 9.87 44.37 -4.92
C LEU A 13 10.17 42.90 -4.68
N LEU A 14 9.16 42.23 -4.13
CA LEU A 14 9.08 40.81 -3.84
C LEU A 14 8.81 39.99 -5.11
N THR A 15 9.18 38.72 -5.00
CA THR A 15 8.77 37.52 -5.76
C THR A 15 9.51 37.19 -7.06
N LEU A 16 10.05 35.97 -7.05
CA LEU A 16 10.24 34.95 -8.11
C LEU A 16 11.27 33.97 -7.48
N GLY A 17 10.92 32.77 -7.02
CA GLY A 17 10.15 31.73 -7.71
C GLY A 17 11.13 30.85 -8.50
N ALA A 18 11.53 29.71 -7.92
CA ALA A 18 12.02 28.53 -8.62
C ALA A 18 12.13 27.36 -7.63
N SER A 19 11.00 26.68 -7.39
CA SER A 19 10.99 25.29 -6.95
C SER A 19 11.59 24.43 -8.06
N GLU A 20 12.52 23.55 -7.72
CA GLU A 20 13.06 22.57 -8.67
C GLU A 20 11.95 21.64 -9.15
N GLU A 21 11.68 21.71 -10.45
CA GLU A 21 10.84 20.77 -11.18
C GLU A 21 11.58 19.44 -11.33
N MET A 22 11.02 18.34 -10.82
CA MET A 22 11.30 17.02 -11.37
C MET A 22 10.09 16.56 -12.18
N HIS A 23 10.35 16.46 -13.49
CA HIS A 23 9.45 16.08 -14.57
C HIS A 23 8.62 14.82 -14.29
N SER A 24 7.31 14.92 -14.49
CA SER A 24 6.52 13.81 -15.03
C SER A 24 5.60 14.38 -16.11
N GLN A 25 5.95 14.15 -17.36
CA GLN A 25 5.02 14.28 -18.48
C GLN A 25 4.97 12.96 -19.24
N ARG A 26 3.89 12.20 -19.03
CA ARG A 26 2.92 11.72 -20.03
C ARG A 26 2.29 10.40 -19.58
N ASP A 27 1.28 10.49 -18.72
CA ASP A 27 0.12 9.62 -18.78
C ASP A 27 -1.11 10.53 -18.74
N GLY A 28 -2.01 10.39 -19.71
CA GLY A 28 -3.18 11.26 -19.84
C GLY A 28 -4.12 11.13 -18.64
N ASN A 29 -4.05 12.11 -17.73
CA ASN A 29 -5.08 12.47 -16.76
C ASN A 29 -5.65 11.34 -15.88
N LYS A 30 -4.81 10.48 -15.29
CA LYS A 30 -5.25 9.58 -14.22
C LYS A 30 -5.01 10.28 -12.88
N SER A 31 -6.05 10.93 -12.35
CA SER A 31 -6.03 11.47 -10.99
C SER A 31 -6.06 10.31 -9.99
N CYS A 32 -5.38 10.46 -8.86
CA CYS A 32 -5.55 9.55 -7.72
C CYS A 32 -7.05 9.39 -7.40
N GLY A 33 -7.49 8.16 -7.19
CA GLY A 33 -8.90 7.84 -6.98
C GLY A 33 -9.63 7.21 -8.17
N ASP A 34 -9.02 7.17 -9.36
CA ASP A 34 -9.62 6.52 -10.54
C ASP A 34 -9.24 5.04 -10.64
N CYS A 35 -10.13 4.20 -10.14
CA CYS A 35 -9.97 2.74 -10.15
C CYS A 35 -10.88 2.07 -11.18
N GLN A 36 -10.37 1.01 -11.80
CA GLN A 36 -11.15 0.17 -12.71
C GLN A 36 -12.39 -0.38 -11.99
N ALA A 37 -13.48 -0.60 -12.72
CA ALA A 37 -14.71 -1.17 -12.18
C ALA A 37 -14.43 -2.44 -11.33
N GLY A 38 -15.00 -2.47 -10.12
CA GLY A 38 -14.80 -3.54 -9.15
C GLY A 38 -13.53 -3.42 -8.30
N TRP A 39 -12.80 -2.32 -8.39
CA TRP A 39 -11.73 -1.93 -7.49
C TRP A 39 -12.15 -0.70 -6.67
N SER A 40 -11.67 -0.63 -5.43
CA SER A 40 -11.98 0.42 -4.47
C SER A 40 -10.75 1.30 -4.27
N ALA A 41 -10.91 2.61 -4.43
CA ALA A 41 -9.80 3.55 -4.30
C ALA A 41 -9.51 3.91 -2.84
N PHE A 42 -8.22 3.98 -2.52
CA PHE A 42 -7.71 4.68 -1.35
C PHE A 42 -6.45 5.45 -1.72
N GLY A 43 -6.50 6.78 -1.68
CA GLY A 43 -5.44 7.63 -2.21
C GLY A 43 -5.21 7.39 -3.71
N CYS A 44 -3.97 7.08 -4.08
CA CYS A 44 -3.57 6.78 -5.45
C CYS A 44 -3.51 5.28 -5.76
N ARG A 45 -4.03 4.44 -4.86
CA ARG A 45 -3.97 2.98 -4.93
C ARG A 45 -5.37 2.41 -5.10
N CYS A 46 -5.48 1.31 -5.82
CA CYS A 46 -6.70 0.59 -6.08
C CYS A 46 -6.64 -0.78 -5.44
N PHE A 47 -7.61 -1.10 -4.58
CA PHE A 47 -7.67 -2.35 -3.86
C PHE A 47 -8.86 -3.20 -4.31
N LYS A 48 -8.71 -4.51 -4.26
CA LYS A 48 -9.79 -5.44 -4.55
C LYS A 48 -9.71 -6.66 -3.65
N PHE A 49 -10.83 -6.97 -3.00
CA PHE A 49 -10.99 -8.18 -2.22
C PHE A 49 -11.56 -9.30 -3.09
N PHE A 50 -10.96 -10.48 -2.97
CA PHE A 50 -11.37 -11.72 -3.62
C PHE A 50 -11.78 -12.72 -2.53
N SER A 51 -13.03 -13.20 -2.60
CA SER A 51 -13.59 -14.10 -1.59
C SER A 51 -13.27 -15.58 -1.83
N ASN A 52 -12.79 -15.96 -3.01
CA ASN A 52 -12.27 -17.30 -3.25
C ASN A 52 -11.01 -17.52 -2.42
N SER A 53 -10.87 -18.73 -1.88
CA SER A 53 -9.73 -19.07 -1.04
C SER A 53 -8.63 -19.72 -1.87
N GLU A 54 -7.42 -19.17 -1.79
CA GLU A 54 -6.24 -19.62 -2.51
C GLU A 54 -5.05 -19.73 -1.56
N ILE A 55 -4.04 -20.51 -1.92
CA ILE A 55 -2.73 -20.45 -1.25
C ILE A 55 -2.04 -19.13 -1.58
N TRP A 56 -1.11 -18.68 -0.72
CA TRP A 56 -0.55 -17.33 -0.82
C TRP A 56 0.08 -17.05 -2.20
N ILE A 57 0.83 -18.02 -2.76
CA ILE A 57 1.47 -17.84 -4.07
C ILE A 57 0.47 -17.76 -5.24
N ASP A 58 -0.63 -18.50 -5.17
CA ASP A 58 -1.67 -18.45 -6.22
C ASP A 58 -2.47 -17.16 -6.12
N ALA A 59 -2.71 -16.67 -4.89
CA ALA A 59 -3.32 -15.36 -4.66
C ALA A 59 -2.46 -14.21 -5.23
N GLU A 60 -1.13 -14.26 -5.02
CA GLU A 60 -0.18 -13.32 -5.61
C GLU A 60 -0.21 -13.36 -7.14
N ASN A 61 -0.17 -14.56 -7.74
CA ASN A 61 -0.26 -14.71 -9.19
C ASN A 61 -1.56 -14.11 -9.76
N ILE A 62 -2.70 -14.31 -9.08
CA ILE A 62 -3.97 -13.69 -9.49
C ILE A 62 -3.88 -12.17 -9.41
N CYS A 63 -3.25 -11.59 -8.38
CA CYS A 63 -3.06 -10.15 -8.30
C CYS A 63 -2.17 -9.62 -9.44
N GLN A 64 -1.12 -10.37 -9.80
CA GLN A 64 -0.24 -10.06 -10.93
C GLN A 64 -0.96 -10.10 -12.28
N ASP A 65 -1.91 -11.02 -12.47
CA ASP A 65 -2.78 -11.07 -13.67
C ASP A 65 -3.65 -9.80 -13.82
N PHE A 66 -3.82 -9.01 -12.75
CA PHE A 66 -4.50 -7.72 -12.77
C PHE A 66 -3.56 -6.51 -12.80
N ASP A 67 -2.28 -6.71 -13.13
CA ASP A 67 -1.19 -5.72 -13.07
C ASP A 67 -1.00 -5.14 -11.65
N GLY A 68 -1.14 -6.00 -10.64
CA GLY A 68 -0.99 -5.64 -9.23
C GLY A 68 -0.24 -6.70 -8.44
N HIS A 69 -0.35 -6.60 -7.12
CA HIS A 69 0.26 -7.53 -6.16
C HIS A 69 -0.73 -7.79 -5.02
N LEU A 70 -0.47 -8.81 -4.19
CA LEU A 70 -1.12 -8.87 -2.88
C LEU A 70 -0.85 -7.57 -2.12
N ALA A 71 -1.84 -7.11 -1.36
CA ALA A 71 -1.83 -5.77 -0.81
C ALA A 71 -0.65 -5.55 0.14
N SER A 72 0.19 -4.57 -0.13
CA SER A 72 1.06 -3.95 0.88
C SER A 72 0.30 -2.86 1.64
N ILE A 73 0.62 -2.69 2.92
CA ILE A 73 -0.03 -1.72 3.80
C ILE A 73 1.03 -0.79 4.37
N HIS A 74 0.77 0.52 4.33
CA HIS A 74 1.73 1.56 4.71
C HIS A 74 1.18 2.57 5.72
N SER A 75 -0.07 2.43 6.16
CA SER A 75 -0.65 3.26 7.23
C SER A 75 -1.84 2.58 7.93
N ASP A 76 -2.20 3.12 9.10
CA ASP A 76 -3.39 2.67 9.83
C ASP A 76 -4.67 2.89 9.01
N GLU A 77 -4.74 3.99 8.25
CA GLU A 77 -5.90 4.30 7.41
C GLU A 77 -6.06 3.31 6.25
N GLU A 78 -4.96 2.86 5.63
CA GLU A 78 -5.00 1.79 4.63
C GLU A 78 -5.46 0.46 5.23
N TYR A 79 -4.94 0.11 6.41
CA TYR A 79 -5.34 -1.10 7.12
C TYR A 79 -6.85 -1.09 7.43
N VAL A 80 -7.36 0.00 8.00
CA VAL A 80 -8.79 0.20 8.30
C VAL A 80 -9.63 0.22 7.02
N PHE A 81 -9.12 0.82 5.94
CA PHE A 81 -9.80 0.79 4.65
C PHE A 81 -9.98 -0.63 4.12
N ILE A 82 -8.93 -1.47 4.18
CA ILE A 82 -9.01 -2.88 3.75
C ILE A 82 -9.95 -3.68 4.64
N GLN A 83 -9.94 -3.47 5.95
CA GLN A 83 -10.92 -4.10 6.86
C GLN A 83 -12.37 -3.76 6.46
N ASN A 84 -12.64 -2.49 6.15
CA ASN A 84 -13.96 -2.05 5.71
C ASN A 84 -14.34 -2.62 4.34
N LEU A 85 -13.38 -2.71 3.41
CA LEU A 85 -13.57 -3.34 2.11
C LEU A 85 -14.03 -4.79 2.26
N ILE A 86 -13.33 -5.57 3.10
CA ILE A 86 -13.68 -6.97 3.37
C ILE A 86 -15.08 -7.05 4.00
N ARG A 87 -15.33 -6.31 5.09
CA ARG A 87 -16.62 -6.35 5.80
C ARG A 87 -17.80 -5.90 4.93
N TYR A 88 -17.57 -4.96 4.02
CA TYR A 88 -18.59 -4.53 3.07
C TYR A 88 -18.99 -5.65 2.11
N THR A 89 -18.03 -6.46 1.68
CA THR A 89 -18.26 -7.58 0.75
C THR A 89 -18.81 -8.83 1.44
N THR A 90 -18.31 -9.18 2.62
CA THR A 90 -18.63 -10.46 3.28
C THR A 90 -19.69 -10.34 4.38
N HIS A 91 -19.96 -9.12 4.85
CA HIS A 91 -20.78 -8.82 6.04
C HIS A 91 -20.25 -9.39 7.35
N GLU A 92 -19.03 -9.93 7.38
CA GLU A 92 -18.38 -10.53 8.54
C GLU A 92 -16.88 -10.23 8.54
N PRO A 93 -16.17 -10.32 9.67
CA PRO A 93 -14.72 -10.22 9.64
C PRO A 93 -14.14 -11.49 8.99
N THR A 94 -13.48 -11.35 7.84
CA THR A 94 -12.94 -12.47 7.06
C THR A 94 -11.42 -12.35 6.98
N ARG A 95 -10.73 -13.46 7.27
CA ARG A 95 -9.26 -13.53 7.13
C ARG A 95 -8.88 -13.38 5.66
N ALA A 96 -7.80 -12.67 5.39
CA ALA A 96 -7.33 -12.48 4.03
C ALA A 96 -5.81 -12.44 3.94
N TRP A 97 -5.24 -13.07 2.92
CA TRP A 97 -3.84 -12.87 2.53
C TRP A 97 -3.59 -11.43 2.11
N ILE A 98 -2.44 -10.92 2.54
CA ILE A 98 -1.82 -9.69 2.06
C ILE A 98 -0.35 -9.97 1.74
N GLY A 99 0.34 -9.02 1.10
CA GLY A 99 1.58 -9.32 0.36
C GLY A 99 2.82 -9.57 1.22
N GLY A 100 2.68 -9.65 2.54
CA GLY A 100 3.80 -9.80 3.45
C GLY A 100 4.31 -11.24 3.45
N HIS A 101 5.62 -11.43 3.43
CA HIS A 101 6.26 -12.71 3.65
C HIS A 101 7.69 -12.56 4.18
N ASP A 102 8.22 -13.57 4.85
CA ASP A 102 9.62 -13.65 5.27
C ASP A 102 10.31 -14.97 4.88
N ALA A 103 9.70 -15.74 3.96
CA ALA A 103 10.19 -17.02 3.43
C ALA A 103 11.64 -17.03 2.89
N VAL A 104 12.25 -15.87 2.68
CA VAL A 104 13.66 -15.74 2.27
C VAL A 104 14.59 -15.80 3.49
N HIS A 105 14.18 -15.16 4.59
CA HIS A 105 14.91 -15.09 5.84
C HIS A 105 13.94 -14.79 6.98
N GLU A 106 13.71 -15.80 7.82
CA GLU A 106 12.85 -15.74 9.01
C GLU A 106 13.04 -14.46 9.83
N GLY A 107 11.93 -13.77 10.12
CA GLY A 107 11.90 -12.50 10.84
C GLY A 107 12.25 -11.27 10.01
N ALA A 108 12.65 -11.41 8.74
CA ALA A 108 12.89 -10.31 7.80
C ALA A 108 11.78 -10.19 6.76
N TRP A 109 10.68 -9.56 7.18
CA TRP A 109 9.48 -9.36 6.38
C TRP A 109 9.68 -8.41 5.19
N LEU A 110 9.11 -8.81 4.05
CA LEU A 110 9.08 -8.09 2.78
C LEU A 110 7.65 -8.03 2.25
N TRP A 111 7.34 -6.97 1.49
CA TRP A 111 6.14 -6.95 0.65
C TRP A 111 6.46 -7.53 -0.73
N SER A 112 5.55 -8.34 -1.29
CA SER A 112 5.69 -8.96 -2.61
C SER A 112 5.80 -7.95 -3.75
N ASP A 113 5.24 -6.75 -3.58
CA ASP A 113 5.32 -5.64 -4.53
C ASP A 113 6.67 -4.88 -4.50
N GLY A 114 7.60 -5.29 -3.63
CA GLY A 114 8.92 -4.67 -3.47
C GLY A 114 8.92 -3.33 -2.75
N SER A 115 7.77 -2.87 -2.24
CA SER A 115 7.69 -1.68 -1.39
C SER A 115 8.37 -1.93 -0.03
N LYS A 116 8.65 -0.85 0.71
CA LYS A 116 9.29 -0.98 2.02
C LYS A 116 8.31 -1.57 3.04
N PHE A 117 8.74 -2.59 3.76
CA PHE A 117 8.04 -3.09 4.95
C PHE A 117 8.19 -2.08 6.11
N ASN A 118 7.34 -1.06 6.12
CA ASN A 118 7.44 0.11 7.00
C ASN A 118 6.24 0.31 7.94
N TYR A 119 5.28 -0.59 7.89
CA TYR A 119 4.08 -0.59 8.72
C TYR A 119 3.84 -2.01 9.22
N GLN A 120 3.49 -2.11 10.49
CA GLN A 120 3.25 -3.38 11.14
C GLN A 120 2.21 -3.24 12.24
N ILE A 121 1.28 -4.17 12.27
CA ILE A 121 0.24 -4.24 13.29
C ILE A 121 0.01 -5.71 13.67
N TRP A 122 1.05 -6.36 14.18
CA TRP A 122 0.96 -7.75 14.61
C TRP A 122 -0.07 -7.95 15.72
N PHE A 123 -0.73 -9.11 15.73
CA PHE A 123 -1.46 -9.54 16.90
C PHE A 123 -0.49 -9.83 18.06
N SER A 124 -0.98 -9.78 19.29
CA SER A 124 -0.15 -10.04 20.47
C SER A 124 0.36 -11.48 20.44
N GLY A 125 1.66 -11.65 20.26
CA GLY A 125 2.32 -12.96 20.14
C GLY A 125 2.83 -13.26 18.74
N GLU A 126 2.44 -12.46 17.74
CA GLU A 126 2.83 -12.63 16.34
C GLU A 126 3.95 -11.67 15.91
N PRO A 127 4.72 -12.00 14.85
CA PRO A 127 4.76 -13.32 14.19
C PRO A 127 5.42 -14.36 15.10
N ASN A 128 4.96 -15.61 15.04
CA ASN A 128 5.38 -16.68 15.98
C ASN A 128 6.12 -17.85 15.32
N ASP A 129 6.13 -17.93 13.99
CA ASP A 129 6.72 -18.99 13.18
C ASP A 129 6.31 -20.41 13.63
N ASP A 130 5.04 -20.62 14.00
CA ASP A 130 4.53 -21.91 14.49
C ASP A 130 4.47 -22.97 13.38
N GLY A 131 5.61 -23.62 13.17
CA GLY A 131 5.76 -24.65 12.16
C GLY A 131 6.01 -24.08 10.77
N ASN A 132 6.89 -23.09 10.65
CA ASN A 132 7.39 -22.52 9.40
C ASN A 132 6.31 -21.68 8.69
N GLU A 133 5.82 -20.65 9.38
CA GLU A 133 4.72 -19.79 8.95
C GLU A 133 5.23 -18.52 8.26
N ASP A 134 5.52 -18.59 6.97
CA ASP A 134 6.24 -17.48 6.31
C ASP A 134 5.35 -16.42 5.60
N CYS A 135 4.01 -16.48 5.71
CA CYS A 135 3.09 -15.66 4.91
C CYS A 135 2.08 -14.86 5.74
N LEU A 136 1.89 -13.57 5.39
CA LEU A 136 1.12 -12.63 6.20
C LEU A 136 -0.38 -12.69 5.89
N GLU A 137 -1.20 -13.01 6.90
CA GLU A 137 -2.65 -12.82 6.86
C GLU A 137 -3.12 -11.63 7.70
N MET A 138 -4.14 -10.95 7.19
CA MET A 138 -5.03 -10.14 8.02
C MET A 138 -5.97 -11.05 8.79
N ASN A 139 -5.91 -11.01 10.12
CA ASN A 139 -6.75 -11.77 11.05
C ASN A 139 -7.55 -10.86 11.98
N PHE A 140 -8.15 -9.79 11.44
CA PHE A 140 -8.80 -8.75 12.23
C PHE A 140 -10.05 -9.20 13.01
N ALA A 141 -10.52 -10.43 12.80
CA ALA A 141 -11.58 -11.06 13.60
C ALA A 141 -11.07 -11.50 14.99
N ASN A 142 -9.85 -12.05 15.03
CA ASN A 142 -9.26 -12.68 16.21
C ASN A 142 -8.00 -11.94 16.71
N GLY A 143 -7.60 -10.88 16.02
CA GLY A 143 -6.36 -10.15 16.29
C GLY A 143 -6.14 -9.02 15.30
N ASN A 144 -4.90 -8.76 14.91
CA ASN A 144 -4.56 -7.91 13.76
C ASN A 144 -3.88 -8.75 12.68
N TRP A 145 -2.56 -8.68 12.52
CA TRP A 145 -1.82 -9.57 11.60
C TRP A 145 -1.35 -10.85 12.28
N ASN A 146 -1.24 -11.91 11.47
CA ASN A 146 -0.74 -13.23 11.84
C ASN A 146 0.12 -13.71 10.68
N ASP A 147 1.27 -14.29 10.98
CA ASP A 147 2.02 -15.11 10.05
C ASP A 147 1.35 -16.49 9.97
N ARG A 148 1.30 -17.09 8.79
CA ARG A 148 0.59 -18.36 8.59
C ARG A 148 1.29 -19.18 7.51
N LYS A 149 1.19 -20.51 7.63
CA LYS A 149 1.65 -21.42 6.57
C LYS A 149 1.13 -21.01 5.19
N CYS A 150 2.06 -20.69 4.29
CA CYS A 150 1.78 -20.22 2.94
C CYS A 150 0.91 -21.15 2.08
N TYR A 151 0.89 -22.44 2.40
CA TYR A 151 0.11 -23.46 1.69
C TYR A 151 -1.32 -23.62 2.20
N GLU A 152 -1.70 -22.91 3.26
CA GLU A 152 -3.11 -22.83 3.67
C GLU A 152 -3.88 -21.91 2.73
N THR A 153 -5.19 -22.12 2.63
CA THR A 153 -6.03 -21.31 1.75
C THR A 153 -6.74 -20.21 2.52
N ALA A 154 -6.73 -18.98 1.99
CA ALA A 154 -7.54 -17.88 2.50
C ALA A 154 -8.03 -17.00 1.34
N ALA A 155 -9.07 -16.21 1.62
CA ALA A 155 -9.43 -15.07 0.77
C ALA A 155 -8.24 -14.10 0.67
N PHE A 156 -8.26 -13.12 -0.22
CA PHE A 156 -7.10 -12.25 -0.42
C PHE A 156 -7.45 -10.87 -0.93
N VAL A 157 -6.52 -9.93 -0.75
CA VAL A 157 -6.68 -8.54 -1.20
C VAL A 157 -5.54 -8.20 -2.14
N CYS A 158 -5.87 -7.76 -3.35
CA CYS A 158 -4.92 -7.22 -4.31
C CYS A 158 -4.84 -5.69 -4.21
N VAL A 159 -3.70 -5.13 -4.62
CA VAL A 159 -3.46 -3.69 -4.80
C VAL A 159 -2.73 -3.39 -6.11
N LYS A 160 -2.99 -2.22 -6.70
CA LYS A 160 -2.21 -1.62 -7.79
C LYS A 160 -2.29 -0.10 -7.80
#